data_AF-A0A8J7LQI3-F1
#
_entry.id   AF-A0A8J7LQI3-F1
#
_cell.length_a   1.000
_cell.length_b   1.000
_cell.length_c   1.000
_cell.angle_alpha   90.00
_cell.angle_beta   90.00
_cell.angle_gamma   90.00
#
_symmetry.space_group_name_H-M   'P 1'
#
loop_
_entity.id
_entity.type
_entity.pdbx_description
1 polymer ?
#
loop_
_entity_poly.entity_id
_entity_poly.type
_entity_poly.pdbx_seq_one_letter_code
_entity_poly.pdbx_strand_id
1 'polypeptide(L)'
;MIKSFKKSINTEDIVQVIVGSSALTVPIAFSEESWRLSETLPLLNVIVLIFLSLLFISLYSIQGIFQGKIKHRISHFVFRIIIDYGIALIIVFIVLFALNRMPILDDPIIAMKRIIILGFPASMGGVIVDGFDKE
;
A
#
# COMPACT_ATOMS: atom_id res chain seq x y z
N MET A 1 23.94 -11.22 4.40
CA MET A 1 22.57 -11.01 3.89
C MET A 1 21.71 -10.16 4.83
N ILE A 2 21.69 -10.41 6.15
CA ILE A 2 20.87 -9.66 7.13
C ILE A 2 21.33 -8.19 7.35
N LYS A 3 22.65 -7.90 7.26
CA LYS A 3 23.17 -6.52 7.35
C LYS A 3 22.71 -5.59 6.20
N SER A 4 22.22 -6.15 5.08
CA SER A 4 21.72 -5.35 3.95
C SER A 4 20.32 -4.79 4.19
N PHE A 5 19.52 -5.44 5.05
CA PHE A 5 18.14 -5.06 5.35
C PHE A 5 18.05 -3.74 6.12
N LYS A 6 19.01 -3.51 7.04
CA LYS A 6 19.07 -2.29 7.86
C LYS A 6 19.41 -1.02 7.06
N LYS A 7 19.77 -1.13 5.77
CA LYS A 7 20.13 0.01 4.92
C LYS A 7 19.02 0.40 3.92
N SER A 8 17.93 -0.37 3.81
CA SER A 8 16.80 -0.07 2.91
C SER A 8 15.59 0.54 3.62
N ILE A 9 15.30 0.13 4.85
CA ILE A 9 14.13 0.59 5.59
C ILE A 9 14.43 0.66 7.10
N ASN A 10 13.99 1.72 7.76
CA ASN A 10 14.08 1.88 9.21
C ASN A 10 12.69 1.68 9.88
N THR A 11 12.66 1.53 11.20
CA THR A 11 11.40 1.47 11.97
C THR A 11 10.54 2.71 11.77
N GLU A 12 11.17 3.87 11.62
CA GLU A 12 10.51 5.14 11.31
C GLU A 12 9.73 5.09 9.99
N ASP A 13 10.39 4.67 8.89
CA ASP A 13 9.75 4.46 7.59
C ASP A 13 8.51 3.56 7.73
N ILE A 14 8.61 2.46 8.48
CA ILE A 14 7.50 1.53 8.72
C ILE A 14 6.33 2.23 9.43
N VAL A 15 6.62 3.01 10.49
CA VAL A 15 5.59 3.75 11.22
C VAL A 15 4.93 4.80 10.33
N GLN A 16 5.70 5.50 9.52
CA GLN A 16 5.21 6.49 8.56
C GLN A 16 4.27 5.84 7.53
N VAL A 17 4.66 4.69 6.95
CA VAL A 17 3.79 3.95 6.03
C VAL A 17 2.50 3.49 6.71
N ILE A 18 2.57 3.00 7.95
CA ILE A 18 1.39 2.57 8.72
C ILE A 18 0.43 3.75 8.96
N VAL A 19 0.95 4.87 9.46
CA VAL A 19 0.14 6.06 9.79
C VAL A 19 -0.46 6.65 8.52
N GLY A 20 0.34 6.84 7.47
CA GLY A 20 -0.11 7.36 6.18
C GLY A 20 -1.15 6.47 5.52
N SER A 21 -0.93 5.14 5.52
CA SER A 21 -1.89 4.18 4.96
C SER A 21 -3.22 4.22 5.69
N SER A 22 -3.17 4.29 7.02
CA SER A 22 -4.37 4.33 7.87
C SER A 22 -5.14 5.63 7.66
N ALA A 23 -4.45 6.78 7.60
CA ALA A 23 -5.06 8.09 7.45
C ALA A 23 -5.94 8.21 6.20
N LEU A 24 -5.51 7.64 5.07
CA LEU A 24 -6.32 7.66 3.84
C LEU A 24 -7.33 6.51 3.78
N THR A 25 -6.99 5.32 4.25
CA THR A 25 -7.81 4.12 4.01
C THR A 25 -8.97 3.99 4.96
N VAL A 26 -8.78 4.28 6.24
CA VAL A 26 -9.80 4.11 7.28
C VAL A 26 -11.12 4.84 6.92
N PRO A 27 -11.12 6.13 6.55
CA PRO A 27 -12.37 6.81 6.20
C PRO A 27 -13.04 6.20 4.95
N ILE A 28 -12.26 5.74 3.97
CA ILE A 28 -12.78 5.12 2.74
C ILE A 28 -13.36 3.74 3.06
N ALA A 29 -12.69 2.95 3.88
CA ALA A 29 -13.11 1.61 4.30
C ALA A 29 -14.40 1.63 5.11
N PHE A 30 -14.75 2.77 5.74
CA PHE A 30 -16.02 2.94 6.46
C PHE A 30 -17.20 3.25 5.53
N SER A 31 -16.93 3.57 4.25
CA SER A 31 -17.96 3.86 3.28
C SER A 31 -18.50 2.58 2.63
N GLU A 32 -19.83 2.45 2.60
CA GLU A 32 -20.53 1.37 1.88
C GLU A 32 -20.19 1.34 0.39
N GLU A 33 -19.88 2.49 -0.21
CA GLU A 33 -19.50 2.57 -1.62
C GLU A 33 -18.22 1.78 -1.89
N SER A 34 -17.27 1.77 -0.96
CA SER A 34 -16.05 0.99 -1.10
C SER A 34 -16.32 -0.52 -1.09
N TRP A 35 -17.32 -0.97 -0.32
CA TRP A 35 -17.71 -2.37 -0.24
C TRP A 35 -18.46 -2.79 -1.50
N ARG A 36 -19.40 -1.97 -1.97
CA ARG A 36 -20.16 -2.24 -3.20
C ARG A 36 -19.28 -2.22 -4.44
N LEU A 37 -18.29 -1.33 -4.50
CA LEU A 37 -17.33 -1.29 -5.60
C LEU A 37 -16.59 -2.61 -5.75
N SER A 38 -16.25 -3.29 -4.64
CA SER A 38 -15.59 -4.60 -4.72
C SER A 38 -16.45 -5.71 -5.34
N GLU A 39 -17.77 -5.59 -5.26
CA GLU A 39 -18.72 -6.56 -5.79
C GLU A 39 -18.92 -6.35 -7.30
N THR A 40 -19.00 -5.09 -7.73
CA THR A 40 -19.32 -4.72 -9.10
C THR A 40 -18.09 -4.55 -10.00
N LEU A 41 -16.92 -4.25 -9.44
CA LEU A 41 -15.75 -3.94 -10.24
C LEU A 41 -15.20 -5.19 -10.95
N PRO A 42 -15.03 -5.16 -12.29
CA PRO A 42 -14.44 -6.26 -13.04
C PRO A 42 -12.99 -6.53 -12.60
N LEU A 43 -12.57 -7.78 -12.69
CA LEU A 43 -11.23 -8.19 -12.24
C LEU A 43 -10.10 -7.47 -13.00
N LEU A 44 -10.31 -7.14 -14.26
CA LEU A 44 -9.33 -6.39 -15.07
C LEU A 44 -9.03 -5.02 -14.46
N ASN A 45 -10.06 -4.30 -14.01
CA ASN A 45 -9.91 -2.99 -13.38
C ASN A 45 -9.20 -3.11 -12.03
N VAL A 46 -9.42 -4.19 -11.29
CA VAL A 46 -8.71 -4.48 -10.03
C VAL A 46 -7.21 -4.69 -10.29
N ILE A 47 -6.85 -5.40 -11.37
CA ILE A 47 -5.45 -5.55 -11.79
C ILE A 47 -4.84 -4.19 -12.14
N VAL A 48 -5.58 -3.32 -12.83
CA VAL A 48 -5.14 -1.95 -13.12
C VAL A 48 -4.86 -1.16 -11.83
N LEU A 49 -5.67 -1.33 -10.77
CA LEU A 49 -5.42 -0.70 -9.48
C LEU A 49 -4.11 -1.16 -8.83
N ILE A 50 -3.73 -2.43 -8.97
CA ILE A 50 -2.41 -2.92 -8.51
C ILE A 50 -1.30 -2.17 -9.26
N PHE A 51 -1.39 -2.07 -10.59
CA PHE A 51 -0.39 -1.35 -11.37
C PHE A 51 -0.34 0.14 -11.02
N LEU A 52 -1.48 0.77 -10.76
CA LEU A 52 -1.54 2.16 -10.30
C LEU A 52 -0.91 2.30 -8.91
N SER A 53 -1.20 1.43 -7.94
CA SER A 53 -0.53 1.42 -6.64
C SER A 53 0.99 1.36 -6.79
N LEU A 54 1.49 0.39 -7.55
CA LEU A 54 2.93 0.22 -7.75
C LEU A 54 3.55 1.41 -8.48
N LEU A 55 2.84 2.01 -9.44
CA LEU A 55 3.27 3.23 -10.13
C LEU A 55 3.39 4.41 -9.16
N PHE A 56 2.38 4.65 -8.32
CA PHE A 56 2.41 5.74 -7.34
C PHE A 56 3.52 5.56 -6.32
N ILE A 57 3.68 4.36 -5.77
CA ILE A 57 4.79 4.05 -4.86
C ILE A 57 6.13 4.28 -5.55
N SER A 58 6.27 3.84 -6.80
CA SER A 58 7.49 4.02 -7.59
C SER A 58 7.79 5.51 -7.79
N LEU A 59 6.82 6.30 -8.27
CA LEU A 59 7.01 7.73 -8.54
C LEU A 59 7.41 8.49 -7.27
N TYR A 60 6.71 8.26 -6.16
CA TYR A 60 7.04 8.88 -4.87
C TYR A 60 8.38 8.41 -4.32
N SER A 61 8.70 7.12 -4.44
CA SER A 61 10.00 6.60 -4.01
C SER A 61 11.14 7.21 -4.81
N ILE A 62 10.99 7.38 -6.13
CA ILE A 62 12.02 7.99 -6.98
C ILE A 62 12.32 9.42 -6.54
N GLN A 63 11.28 10.23 -6.34
CA GLN A 63 11.43 11.64 -6.04
C GLN A 63 11.71 11.90 -4.56
N GLY A 64 10.89 11.36 -3.67
CA GLY A 64 10.97 11.59 -2.23
C GLY A 64 12.15 10.88 -1.57
N ILE A 65 12.43 9.62 -1.91
CA ILE A 65 13.40 8.80 -1.16
C ILE A 65 14.77 8.73 -1.85
N PHE A 66 14.78 8.56 -3.18
CA PHE A 66 16.02 8.39 -3.94
C PHE A 66 16.50 9.68 -4.63
N GLN A 67 15.73 10.79 -4.54
CA GLN A 67 16.06 12.09 -5.13
C GLN A 67 16.52 11.97 -6.62
N GLY A 68 15.94 11.04 -7.37
CA GLY A 68 16.28 10.75 -8.78
C GLY A 68 17.55 9.91 -9.02
N LYS A 69 18.30 9.48 -8.00
CA LYS A 69 19.57 8.73 -8.13
C LYS A 69 19.41 7.22 -7.88
N ILE A 70 18.76 6.51 -8.81
CA ILE A 70 18.44 5.07 -8.64
C ILE A 70 19.54 4.13 -9.19
N LYS A 71 20.41 4.63 -10.09
CA LYS A 71 21.29 3.81 -10.96
C LYS A 71 22.21 2.79 -10.26
N HIS A 72 22.49 2.93 -8.96
CA HIS A 72 23.32 1.96 -8.20
C HIS A 72 22.59 1.30 -7.02
N ARG A 73 21.26 1.51 -6.88
CA ARG A 73 20.47 1.02 -5.72
C ARG A 73 19.15 0.37 -6.12
N ILE A 74 19.07 -0.20 -7.32
CA ILE A 74 17.82 -0.81 -7.87
C ILE A 74 17.25 -1.87 -6.92
N SER A 75 18.09 -2.71 -6.31
CA SER A 75 17.61 -3.72 -5.35
C SER A 75 16.92 -3.09 -4.13
N HIS A 76 17.50 -2.02 -3.56
CA HIS A 76 16.88 -1.31 -2.44
C HIS A 76 15.56 -0.64 -2.83
N PHE A 77 15.49 -0.10 -4.05
CA PHE A 77 14.27 0.49 -4.59
C PHE A 77 13.14 -0.54 -4.74
N VAL A 78 13.42 -1.71 -5.32
CA VAL A 78 12.43 -2.78 -5.46
C VAL A 78 11.96 -3.29 -4.09
N PHE A 79 12.88 -3.49 -3.14
CA PHE A 79 12.52 -3.90 -1.78
C PHE A 79 11.63 -2.87 -1.08
N ARG A 80 11.90 -1.57 -1.26
CA ARG A 80 11.08 -0.49 -0.71
C ARG A 80 9.63 -0.57 -1.22
N ILE A 81 9.46 -0.67 -2.54
CA ILE A 81 8.13 -0.80 -3.16
C ILE A 81 7.35 -2.00 -2.60
N ILE A 82 8.01 -3.17 -2.50
CA ILE A 82 7.37 -4.39 -2.01
C ILE A 82 6.96 -4.25 -0.54
N ILE A 83 7.82 -3.66 0.29
CA ILE A 83 7.55 -3.50 1.72
C ILE A 83 6.43 -2.47 1.94
N ASP A 84 6.49 -1.32 1.28
CA ASP A 84 5.49 -0.25 1.44
C ASP A 84 4.10 -0.74 1.00
N TYR A 85 4.03 -1.43 -0.15
CA TYR A 85 2.78 -2.01 -0.62
C TYR A 85 2.29 -3.14 0.31
N GLY A 86 3.20 -4.01 0.77
CA GLY A 86 2.86 -5.09 1.70
C GLY A 86 2.28 -4.57 3.02
N ILE A 87 2.91 -3.55 3.61
CA ILE A 87 2.41 -2.89 4.83
C ILE A 87 1.03 -2.28 4.57
N ALA A 88 0.85 -1.57 3.46
CA ALA A 88 -0.43 -0.98 3.12
C ALA A 88 -1.56 -2.03 3.02
N LEU A 89 -1.30 -3.17 2.37
CA LEU A 89 -2.28 -4.27 2.29
C LEU A 89 -2.57 -4.91 3.65
N ILE A 90 -1.56 -5.04 4.53
CA ILE A 90 -1.75 -5.54 5.89
C ILE A 90 -2.64 -4.58 6.69
N ILE A 91 -2.43 -3.28 6.57
CA ILE A 91 -3.27 -2.28 7.23
C ILE A 91 -4.72 -2.38 6.75
N VAL A 92 -4.92 -2.48 5.44
CA VAL A 92 -6.27 -2.67 4.86
C VAL A 92 -6.92 -3.94 5.39
N PHE A 93 -6.18 -5.05 5.44
CA PHE A 93 -6.64 -6.32 5.99
C PHE A 93 -7.12 -6.14 7.44
N ILE A 94 -6.29 -5.53 8.30
CA ILE A 94 -6.61 -5.32 9.72
C ILE A 94 -7.86 -4.46 9.86
N VAL A 95 -7.98 -3.39 9.09
CA VAL A 95 -9.15 -2.49 9.11
C VAL A 95 -10.41 -3.22 8.67
N LEU A 96 -10.38 -3.94 7.55
CA LEU A 96 -11.54 -4.70 7.06
C LEU A 96 -11.95 -5.82 8.02
N PHE A 97 -10.98 -6.47 8.64
CA PHE A 97 -11.21 -7.49 9.65
C PHE A 97 -11.87 -6.88 10.89
N ALA A 98 -11.37 -5.75 11.39
CA ALA A 98 -11.95 -5.05 12.54
C ALA A 98 -13.39 -4.56 12.28
N LEU A 99 -13.71 -4.23 11.03
CA LEU A 99 -15.06 -3.82 10.60
C LEU A 99 -16.02 -4.97 10.36
N ASN A 100 -15.57 -6.22 10.47
CA ASN A 100 -16.32 -7.41 10.06
C ASN A 100 -16.82 -7.30 8.59
N ARG A 101 -15.99 -6.70 7.72
CA ARG A 101 -16.27 -6.50 6.28
C ARG A 101 -15.33 -7.29 5.38
N MET A 102 -14.74 -8.36 5.91
CA MET A 102 -13.82 -9.22 5.18
C MET A 102 -14.43 -10.62 4.96
N PRO A 103 -15.15 -10.87 3.85
CA PRO A 103 -15.84 -12.13 3.59
C PRO A 103 -14.88 -13.24 3.11
N ILE A 104 -13.84 -13.56 3.90
CA ILE A 104 -12.79 -14.52 3.49
C ILE A 104 -13.36 -15.92 3.24
N LEU A 105 -14.34 -16.33 4.05
CA LEU A 105 -14.91 -17.67 4.01
C LEU A 105 -16.02 -17.78 2.97
N ASP A 106 -16.85 -16.75 2.86
CA ASP A 106 -18.05 -16.76 2.00
C ASP A 106 -17.71 -16.39 0.55
N ASP A 107 -16.93 -15.33 0.35
CA ASP A 107 -16.50 -14.88 -0.99
C ASP A 107 -15.04 -14.37 -0.97
N PRO A 108 -14.07 -15.29 -1.12
CA PRO A 108 -12.65 -14.95 -1.14
C PRO A 108 -12.27 -13.96 -2.26
N ILE A 109 -13.02 -13.96 -3.37
CA ILE A 109 -12.74 -13.09 -4.52
C ILE A 109 -13.12 -11.66 -4.17
N ILE A 110 -14.29 -11.44 -3.57
CA ILE A 110 -14.70 -10.12 -3.07
C ILE A 110 -13.73 -9.64 -2.00
N ALA A 111 -13.33 -10.51 -1.06
CA ALA A 111 -12.36 -10.16 -0.02
C ALA A 111 -11.02 -9.68 -0.61
N MET A 112 -10.49 -10.39 -1.62
CA MET A 112 -9.29 -9.99 -2.36
C MET A 112 -9.48 -8.64 -3.07
N LYS A 113 -10.62 -8.44 -3.76
CA LYS A 113 -10.92 -7.18 -4.44
C LYS A 113 -10.98 -6.00 -3.46
N ARG A 114 -11.61 -6.16 -2.29
CA ARG A 114 -11.66 -5.12 -1.24
C ARG A 114 -10.27 -4.71 -0.80
N ILE A 115 -9.40 -5.70 -0.55
CA ILE A 115 -8.01 -5.44 -0.15
C ILE A 115 -7.26 -4.63 -1.21
N ILE A 116 -7.40 -4.98 -2.48
CA ILE A 116 -6.69 -4.29 -3.57
C ILE A 116 -7.25 -2.88 -3.78
N ILE A 117 -8.58 -2.74 -3.81
CA ILE A 117 -9.26 -1.45 -4.03
C ILE A 117 -8.89 -0.46 -2.94
N LEU A 118 -8.94 -0.88 -1.67
CA LEU A 118 -8.54 -0.04 -0.53
C LEU A 118 -7.02 0.05 -0.37
N GLY A 119 -6.28 -0.95 -0.88
CA GLY A 119 -4.82 -0.94 -0.96
C GLY A 119 -4.28 0.19 -1.82
N PHE A 120 -5.04 0.65 -2.81
CA PHE A 120 -4.66 1.81 -3.62
C PHE A 120 -4.50 3.09 -2.79
N PRO A 121 -5.55 3.65 -2.16
CA PRO A 121 -5.41 4.83 -1.30
C PRO A 121 -4.50 4.56 -0.09
N ALA A 122 -4.45 3.34 0.45
CA ALA A 122 -3.51 2.97 1.51
C ALA A 122 -2.06 3.20 1.09
N SER A 123 -1.66 2.60 -0.04
CA SER A 123 -0.29 2.66 -0.53
C SER A 123 0.15 4.09 -0.88
N MET A 124 -0.78 4.91 -1.39
CA MET A 124 -0.52 6.33 -1.63
C MET A 124 -0.28 7.08 -0.33
N GLY A 125 -1.14 6.89 0.68
CA GLY A 125 -1.00 7.57 1.97
C GLY A 125 0.31 7.18 2.66
N GLY A 126 0.63 5.89 2.64
CA GLY A 126 1.86 5.37 3.24
C GLY A 126 3.13 5.95 2.61
N VAL A 127 3.25 5.90 1.28
CA VAL A 127 4.47 6.37 0.59
C VAL A 127 4.63 7.89 0.63
N ILE A 128 3.53 8.65 0.69
CA ILE A 128 3.57 10.12 0.82
C ILE A 128 4.19 10.50 2.17
N VAL A 129 3.73 9.88 3.26
CA VAL A 129 4.25 10.19 4.60
C VAL A 129 5.69 9.73 4.76
N ASP A 130 6.04 8.57 4.21
CA ASP A 130 7.41 8.03 4.19
C ASP A 130 8.39 8.89 3.35
N GLY A 131 7.86 9.69 2.43
CA GLY A 131 8.65 10.61 1.60
C GLY A 131 8.94 11.98 2.22
N PHE A 132 8.33 12.35 3.35
CA PHE A 132 8.43 13.72 3.89
C PHE A 132 9.77 14.05 4.57
N ASP A 133 10.49 13.06 5.10
CA ASP A 133 11.64 13.28 6.00
C ASP A 133 12.98 12.80 5.41
N LYS A 134 13.11 12.90 4.08
CA LYS A 134 14.26 12.38 3.30
C LYS A 134 15.03 13.53 2.65
N GLU A 135 15.55 14.46 3.47
CA GLU A 135 16.52 15.49 3.05
C GLU A 135 17.94 14.92 2.86
#